data_AF-A0A6I6A7S8-F1
#
_entry.id   AF-A0A6I6A7S8-F1
#
_cell.length_a   1.000
_cell.length_b   1.000
_cell.length_c   1.000
_cell.angle_alpha   90.00
_cell.angle_beta   90.00
_cell.angle_gamma   90.00
#
_symmetry.space_group_name_H-M   'P 1'
#
loop_
_entity.id
_entity.type
_entity.pdbx_description
1 polymer ?
#
loop_
_entity_poly.entity_id
_entity_poly.type
_entity_poly.pdbx_seq_one_letter_code
_entity_poly.pdbx_strand_id
1 'polypeptide(L)'
;MIHRIETTPAMQDPSDSQADSPSLHNDRYQTVVALISFIIAGLGLSLVAVLWFWSPISKEHYSIIFSIITAVLFFDLPVCIVVAIEWLQTGIPPELTLPRLFPCREEREFLRNLRQRPPRNDDEFYDTFYADSHIPKALVIRLRSSLEAAYGRDLSALIPTDNLFYADSEIDLSDVLFRLSHEFDIVIPGHRQKALDGTFDSLLRCIAESSSEANKSGKQ
;
A
#
# COMPACT_ATOMS: atom_id res chain seq x y z
N MET A 1 -4.81 -25.73 -53.98
CA MET A 1 -4.61 -26.87 -53.06
C MET A 1 -3.29 -26.63 -52.36
N ILE A 2 -3.33 -26.25 -51.08
CA ILE A 2 -2.31 -26.37 -50.00
C ILE A 2 -2.83 -25.53 -48.82
N HIS A 3 -2.58 -26.05 -47.62
CA HIS A 3 -3.42 -26.03 -46.44
C HIS A 3 -3.54 -24.69 -45.67
N ARG A 4 -4.79 -24.41 -45.28
CA ARG A 4 -5.19 -23.51 -44.19
C ARG A 4 -4.82 -24.17 -42.86
N ILE A 5 -3.96 -23.54 -42.06
CA ILE A 5 -3.68 -23.93 -40.68
C ILE A 5 -4.57 -23.07 -39.80
N GLU A 6 -5.66 -23.65 -39.31
CA GLU A 6 -6.48 -23.11 -38.23
C GLU A 6 -5.74 -23.35 -36.91
N THR A 7 -5.03 -22.34 -36.41
CA THR A 7 -4.56 -22.31 -35.02
C THR A 7 -5.65 -21.75 -34.14
N THR A 8 -6.41 -22.66 -33.53
CA THR A 8 -7.33 -22.42 -32.42
C THR A 8 -6.52 -21.93 -31.21
N PRO A 9 -6.71 -20.71 -30.68
CA PRO A 9 -6.12 -20.33 -29.41
C PRO A 9 -6.84 -21.10 -28.29
N ALA A 10 -6.03 -21.76 -27.46
CA ALA A 10 -6.47 -22.51 -26.30
C ALA A 10 -7.31 -21.62 -25.38
N MET A 11 -8.54 -22.06 -25.13
CA MET A 11 -9.45 -21.55 -24.13
C MET A 11 -8.81 -21.81 -22.76
N GLN A 12 -8.19 -20.78 -22.20
CA GLN A 12 -7.61 -20.82 -20.87
C GLN A 12 -8.74 -20.72 -19.84
N ASP A 13 -8.79 -21.74 -18.99
CA ASP A 13 -9.83 -22.07 -18.02
C ASP A 13 -10.12 -20.90 -17.06
N PRO A 14 -11.38 -20.44 -16.89
CA PRO A 14 -11.76 -19.40 -15.94
C PRO A 14 -12.03 -19.95 -14.52
N SER A 15 -11.25 -20.95 -14.09
CA SER A 15 -11.32 -21.52 -12.75
C SER A 15 -10.08 -21.11 -11.95
N ASP A 16 -10.28 -20.69 -10.70
CA ASP A 16 -9.26 -20.42 -9.68
C ASP A 16 -8.79 -18.96 -9.49
N SER A 17 -9.68 -17.98 -9.73
CA SER A 17 -9.74 -16.81 -8.84
C SER A 17 -10.73 -17.10 -7.70
N GLN A 18 -10.41 -18.15 -6.94
CA GLN A 18 -10.94 -18.32 -5.61
C GLN A 18 -10.33 -17.19 -4.78
N ALA A 19 -11.06 -16.09 -4.69
CA ALA A 19 -10.79 -15.03 -3.73
C ALA A 19 -10.78 -15.70 -2.37
N ASP A 20 -9.59 -16.01 -1.86
CA ASP A 20 -9.35 -16.42 -0.49
C ASP A 20 -10.04 -15.39 0.39
N SER A 21 -11.21 -15.78 0.89
CA SER A 21 -11.92 -15.01 1.90
C SER A 21 -10.94 -14.89 3.05
N PRO A 22 -10.55 -13.65 3.46
CA PRO A 22 -9.52 -13.46 4.47
C PRO A 22 -9.88 -14.30 5.68
N SER A 23 -8.99 -15.24 5.94
CA SER A 23 -9.19 -16.36 6.84
C SER A 23 -9.46 -15.84 8.25
N LEU A 24 -10.72 -15.84 8.67
CA LEU A 24 -11.16 -15.74 10.08
C LEU A 24 -10.41 -16.70 11.03
N HIS A 25 -9.70 -17.68 10.46
CA HIS A 25 -8.86 -18.62 11.20
C HIS A 25 -7.51 -18.03 11.65
N ASN A 26 -7.00 -16.99 10.99
CA ASN A 26 -5.69 -16.41 11.32
C ASN A 26 -5.75 -15.48 12.55
N ASP A 27 -6.86 -14.77 12.75
CA ASP A 27 -7.01 -13.84 13.89
C ASP A 27 -7.04 -14.55 15.24
N ARG A 28 -7.69 -15.72 15.31
CA ARG A 28 -7.68 -16.56 16.51
C ARG A 28 -6.29 -17.11 16.80
N TYR A 29 -5.53 -17.44 15.77
CA TYR A 29 -4.16 -17.94 15.92
C TYR A 29 -3.22 -16.83 16.43
N GLN A 30 -3.30 -15.62 15.89
CA GLN A 30 -2.52 -14.48 16.36
C GLN A 30 -2.82 -14.13 17.83
N THR A 31 -4.10 -14.17 18.22
CA THR A 31 -4.51 -13.94 19.61
C THR A 31 -3.90 -14.96 20.57
N VAL A 32 -3.91 -16.24 20.19
CA VAL A 32 -3.32 -17.32 20.99
C VAL A 32 -1.80 -17.18 21.08
N VAL A 33 -1.13 -16.81 19.98
CA VAL A 33 0.33 -16.59 19.97
C VAL A 33 0.74 -15.42 20.85
N ALA A 34 -0.03 -14.31 20.86
CA ALA A 34 0.22 -13.17 21.73
C ALA A 34 0.07 -13.53 23.21
N LEU A 35 -0.98 -14.28 23.57
CA LEU A 35 -1.24 -14.73 24.94
C LEU A 35 -0.15 -15.68 25.45
N ILE A 36 0.28 -16.63 24.62
CA ILE A 36 1.37 -17.56 24.95
C ILE A 36 2.68 -16.78 25.16
N SER A 37 2.97 -15.79 24.31
CA SER A 37 4.18 -14.96 24.44
C SER A 37 4.19 -14.17 25.75
N PHE A 38 3.04 -13.63 26.16
CA PHE A 38 2.88 -12.93 27.44
C PHE A 38 3.07 -13.85 28.65
N ILE A 39 2.53 -15.07 28.59
CA ILE A 39 2.70 -16.07 29.65
C ILE A 39 4.16 -16.51 29.74
N ILE A 40 4.83 -16.76 28.60
CA ILE A 40 6.26 -17.11 28.57
C ILE A 40 7.10 -15.96 29.11
N ALA A 41 6.79 -14.70 28.77
CA ALA A 41 7.49 -13.54 29.30
C ALA A 41 7.30 -13.41 30.82
N GLY A 42 6.08 -13.57 31.33
CA GLY A 42 5.78 -13.50 32.77
C GLY A 42 6.42 -14.63 33.58
N LEU A 43 6.35 -15.87 33.08
CA LEU A 43 7.00 -17.03 33.70
C LEU A 43 8.53 -16.94 33.59
N GLY A 44 9.05 -16.44 32.47
CA GLY A 44 10.48 -16.19 32.28
C GLY A 44 11.01 -15.16 33.26
N LEU A 45 10.31 -14.04 33.46
CA LEU A 45 10.66 -13.03 34.47
C LEU A 45 10.65 -13.61 35.89
N SER A 46 9.65 -14.45 36.20
CA SER A 46 9.53 -15.11 37.50
C SER A 46 10.66 -16.12 37.75
N LEU A 47 10.99 -16.93 36.74
CA LEU A 47 12.08 -17.90 36.82
C LEU A 47 13.44 -17.21 36.93
N VAL A 48 13.65 -16.13 36.16
CA VAL A 48 14.85 -15.30 36.26
C VAL A 48 14.94 -14.68 37.65
N ALA A 49 13.85 -14.15 38.22
CA ALA A 49 13.84 -13.61 39.58
C ALA A 49 14.17 -14.68 40.64
N VAL A 50 13.70 -15.91 40.47
CA VAL A 50 14.02 -17.03 41.36
C VAL A 50 15.49 -17.44 41.22
N LEU A 51 16.00 -17.64 40.00
CA LEU A 51 17.41 -17.95 39.77
C LEU A 51 18.34 -16.80 40.22
N TRP A 52 17.84 -15.56 40.13
CA TRP A 52 18.49 -14.33 40.59
C TRP A 52 18.60 -14.27 42.12
N PHE A 53 17.60 -14.78 42.85
CA PHE A 53 17.64 -14.87 44.32
C PHE A 53 18.72 -15.84 44.83
N TRP A 54 19.08 -16.85 44.04
CA TRP A 54 20.02 -17.91 44.44
C TRP A 54 21.46 -17.71 43.93
N SER A 55 21.72 -16.74 43.05
CA SER A 55 23.04 -16.57 42.45
C SER A 55 23.99 -15.71 43.31
N PRO A 56 25.21 -16.20 43.63
CA PRO A 56 26.20 -15.46 44.42
C PRO A 56 27.05 -14.47 43.58
N ILE A 57 26.72 -14.27 42.30
CA ILE A 57 27.41 -13.30 41.43
C ILE A 57 27.12 -11.87 41.91
N SER A 58 28.08 -10.95 41.79
CA SER A 58 28.14 -9.68 42.51
C SER A 58 26.85 -8.82 42.51
N LYS A 59 26.44 -8.34 43.69
CA LYS A 59 25.26 -7.47 43.93
C LYS A 59 25.24 -6.18 43.10
N GLU A 60 26.39 -5.71 42.63
CA GLU A 60 26.53 -4.43 41.91
C GLU A 60 25.94 -4.46 40.49
N HIS A 61 26.16 -5.54 39.74
CA HIS A 61 25.63 -5.66 38.37
C HIS A 61 24.09 -5.82 38.36
N TYR A 62 23.55 -6.35 39.45
CA TYR A 62 22.11 -6.59 39.59
C TYR A 62 21.29 -5.33 39.78
N SER A 63 21.82 -4.33 40.49
CA SER A 63 21.13 -3.04 40.64
C SER A 63 20.92 -2.37 39.28
N ILE A 64 21.90 -2.48 38.38
CA ILE A 64 21.84 -1.88 37.05
C ILE A 64 20.80 -2.59 36.19
N ILE A 65 20.87 -3.91 36.06
CA ILE A 65 19.92 -4.69 35.25
C ILE A 65 18.48 -4.52 35.76
N PHE A 66 18.27 -4.56 37.09
CA PHE A 66 16.95 -4.36 37.67
C PHE A 66 16.39 -2.97 37.38
N SER A 67 17.24 -1.93 37.43
CA SER A 67 16.82 -0.56 37.11
C SER A 67 16.37 -0.43 35.65
N ILE A 68 17.08 -1.08 34.71
CA ILE A 68 16.71 -1.09 33.29
C ILE A 68 15.38 -1.82 33.07
N ILE A 69 15.21 -3.02 33.62
CA ILE A 69 13.96 -3.80 33.48
C ILE A 69 12.80 -3.04 34.09
N THR A 70 12.97 -2.48 35.28
CA THR A 70 11.93 -1.70 35.96
C THR A 70 11.56 -0.46 35.15
N ALA A 71 12.54 0.23 34.57
CA ALA A 71 12.28 1.38 33.70
C ALA A 71 11.48 0.97 32.46
N VAL A 72 11.90 -0.08 31.75
CA VAL A 72 11.18 -0.59 30.55
C VAL A 72 9.74 -0.97 30.91
N LEU A 73 9.53 -1.74 31.98
CA LEU A 73 8.19 -2.13 32.41
C LEU A 73 7.35 -0.92 32.84
N PHE A 74 7.94 0.08 33.50
CA PHE A 74 7.20 1.26 33.94
C PHE A 74 6.68 2.11 32.78
N PHE A 75 7.39 2.12 31.64
CA PHE A 75 6.95 2.83 30.43
C PHE A 75 6.03 1.97 29.55
N ASP A 76 6.38 0.70 29.32
CA ASP A 76 5.69 -0.15 28.34
C ASP A 76 4.38 -0.73 28.89
N LEU A 77 4.33 -1.06 30.19
CA LEU A 77 3.19 -1.74 30.79
C LEU A 77 1.91 -0.86 30.80
N PRO A 78 1.96 0.44 31.14
CA PRO A 78 0.79 1.31 31.03
C PRO A 78 0.26 1.41 29.59
N VAL A 79 1.15 1.52 28.61
CA VAL A 79 0.77 1.57 27.18
C VAL A 79 0.08 0.27 26.77
N CYS A 80 0.66 -0.88 27.12
CA CYS A 80 0.05 -2.20 26.87
C CYS A 80 -1.32 -2.34 27.54
N ILE A 81 -1.50 -1.85 28.77
CA ILE A 81 -2.79 -1.88 29.46
C ILE A 81 -3.83 -1.03 28.73
N VAL A 82 -3.49 0.20 28.34
CA VAL A 82 -4.43 1.09 27.63
C VAL A 82 -4.88 0.46 26.31
N VAL A 83 -3.92 -0.05 25.52
CA VAL A 83 -4.18 -0.75 24.25
C VAL A 83 -5.07 -1.98 24.46
N ALA A 84 -4.83 -2.76 25.52
CA ALA A 84 -5.66 -3.93 25.84
C ALA A 84 -7.08 -3.56 26.29
N ILE A 85 -7.23 -2.48 27.07
CA ILE A 85 -8.55 -1.97 27.49
C ILE A 85 -9.33 -1.48 26.28
N GLU A 86 -8.72 -0.68 25.41
CA GLU A 86 -9.35 -0.17 24.20
C GLU A 86 -9.79 -1.31 23.30
N TRP A 87 -8.93 -2.32 23.09
CA TRP A 87 -9.27 -3.51 22.34
C TRP A 87 -10.46 -4.26 22.97
N LEU A 88 -10.48 -4.42 24.29
CA LEU A 88 -11.57 -5.11 24.99
C LEU A 88 -12.90 -4.34 24.88
N GLN A 89 -12.85 -3.01 24.81
CA GLN A 89 -14.03 -2.16 24.71
C GLN A 89 -14.61 -2.10 23.29
N THR A 90 -13.75 -1.98 22.27
CA THR A 90 -14.19 -1.82 20.88
C THR A 90 -14.43 -3.16 20.19
N GLY A 91 -13.78 -4.24 20.66
CA GLY A 91 -13.74 -5.52 19.96
C GLY A 91 -12.95 -5.50 18.66
N ILE A 92 -12.33 -4.36 18.32
CA ILE A 92 -11.51 -4.17 17.13
C ILE A 92 -10.06 -4.13 17.59
N PRO A 93 -9.18 -5.05 17.12
CA PRO A 93 -7.78 -4.99 17.47
C PRO A 93 -7.20 -3.66 17.00
N PRO A 94 -6.41 -2.96 17.84
CA PRO A 94 -5.78 -1.72 17.43
C PRO A 94 -4.90 -2.02 16.23
N GLU A 95 -5.24 -1.42 15.09
CA GLU A 95 -4.38 -1.46 13.93
C GLU A 95 -3.13 -0.68 14.30
N LEU A 96 -2.07 -1.41 14.62
CA LEU A 96 -0.72 -0.86 14.68
C LEU A 96 -0.31 -0.51 13.25
N THR A 97 -0.90 0.54 12.70
CA THR A 97 -0.40 1.27 11.53
C THR A 97 0.85 2.01 11.96
N LEU A 98 1.87 1.25 12.36
CA LEU A 98 3.21 1.77 12.42
C LEU A 98 3.51 2.22 10.99
N PRO A 99 3.70 3.53 10.74
CA PRO A 99 4.07 4.00 9.41
C PRO A 99 5.27 3.17 8.99
N ARG A 100 5.23 2.62 7.78
CA ARG A 100 6.24 1.66 7.35
C ARG A 100 7.61 2.30 7.53
N LEU A 101 8.37 1.84 8.52
CA LEU A 101 9.66 2.43 8.88
C LEU A 101 10.63 2.44 7.69
N PHE A 102 10.42 1.52 6.75
CA PHE A 102 11.14 1.47 5.49
C PHE A 102 10.17 1.24 4.31
N PRO A 103 10.32 1.99 3.22
CA PRO A 103 9.61 1.73 1.98
C PRO A 103 9.96 0.34 1.43
N CYS A 104 9.01 -0.30 0.74
CA CYS A 104 9.23 -1.61 0.13
C CYS A 104 10.33 -1.55 -0.94
N ARG A 105 10.81 -2.72 -1.41
CA ARG A 105 11.90 -2.76 -2.40
C ARG A 105 11.48 -2.07 -3.70
N GLU A 106 10.26 -2.30 -4.11
CA GLU A 106 9.63 -1.81 -5.33
C GLU A 106 9.49 -0.29 -5.28
N GLU A 107 9.02 0.26 -4.15
CA GLU A 107 8.94 1.69 -3.92
C GLU A 107 10.33 2.35 -3.94
N ARG A 108 11.31 1.75 -3.27
CA ARG A 108 12.70 2.26 -3.32
C ARG A 108 13.27 2.26 -4.72
N GLU A 109 13.02 1.21 -5.49
CA GLU A 109 13.48 1.11 -6.87
C GLU A 109 12.78 2.13 -7.77
N PHE A 110 11.47 2.28 -7.63
CA PHE A 110 10.69 3.30 -8.32
C PHE A 110 11.22 4.71 -8.04
N LEU A 111 11.37 5.08 -6.76
CA LEU A 111 11.87 6.40 -6.36
C LEU A 111 13.31 6.62 -6.81
N ARG A 112 14.15 5.58 -6.81
CA ARG A 112 15.51 5.66 -7.34
C ARG A 112 15.49 5.94 -8.84
N ASN A 113 14.68 5.21 -9.60
CA ASN A 113 14.55 5.38 -11.05
C ASN A 113 14.01 6.77 -11.38
N LEU A 114 13.02 7.26 -10.64
CA LEU A 114 12.44 8.58 -10.81
C LEU A 114 13.48 9.68 -10.57
N ARG A 115 14.32 9.57 -9.52
CA ARG A 115 15.43 10.53 -9.25
C ARG A 115 16.56 10.49 -10.28
N GLN A 116 16.74 9.38 -10.99
CA GLN A 116 17.81 9.23 -11.98
C GLN A 116 17.45 9.82 -13.35
N ARG A 117 16.16 10.03 -13.62
CA ARG A 117 15.68 10.57 -14.89
C ARG A 117 15.68 12.10 -14.86
N PRO A 118 15.95 12.76 -15.99
CA PRO A 118 15.84 14.20 -16.08
C PRO A 118 14.37 14.63 -15.89
N PRO A 119 14.09 15.65 -15.06
CA PRO A 119 12.74 16.21 -14.96
C PRO A 119 12.36 16.84 -16.30
N ARG A 120 11.09 16.68 -16.68
CA ARG A 120 10.49 17.26 -17.88
C ARG A 120 9.33 18.13 -17.47
N ASN A 121 9.28 19.34 -18.04
CA ASN A 121 8.08 20.16 -17.92
C ASN A 121 6.90 19.51 -18.66
N ASP A 122 5.72 20.07 -18.48
CA ASP A 122 4.47 19.50 -18.99
C ASP A 122 4.38 19.53 -20.51
N ASP A 123 4.93 20.56 -21.15
CA ASP A 123 4.99 20.67 -22.59
C ASP A 123 5.88 19.58 -23.19
N GLU A 124 7.10 19.42 -22.66
CA GLU A 124 8.06 18.40 -23.06
C GLU A 124 7.54 16.99 -22.80
N PHE A 125 6.87 16.76 -21.67
CA PHE A 125 6.28 15.47 -21.34
C PHE A 125 5.20 15.09 -22.36
N TYR A 126 4.28 16.01 -22.67
CA TYR A 126 3.26 15.79 -23.69
C TYR A 126 3.88 15.56 -25.07
N ASP A 127 4.78 16.45 -25.51
CA ASP A 127 5.37 16.39 -26.84
C ASP A 127 6.19 15.10 -27.04
N THR A 128 6.82 14.58 -25.97
CA THR A 128 7.62 13.35 -26.01
C THR A 128 6.76 12.09 -26.10
N PHE A 129 5.64 12.02 -25.35
CA PHE A 129 4.91 10.76 -25.16
C PHE A 129 3.53 10.71 -25.80
N TYR A 130 2.90 11.86 -26.04
CA TYR A 130 1.48 11.96 -26.35
C TYR A 130 1.15 12.78 -27.60
N ALA A 131 2.15 13.38 -28.29
CA ALA A 131 1.94 14.20 -29.48
C ALA A 131 1.03 13.56 -30.54
N ASP A 132 1.18 12.24 -30.75
CA ASP A 132 0.44 11.46 -31.76
C ASP A 132 -0.73 10.65 -31.20
N SER A 133 -1.06 10.79 -29.91
CA SER A 133 -2.00 9.91 -29.20
C SER A 133 -3.49 10.29 -29.36
N HIS A 134 -3.78 11.42 -30.02
CA HIS A 134 -5.09 12.09 -30.04
C HIS A 134 -5.64 12.48 -28.66
N ILE A 135 -4.89 12.28 -27.57
CA ILE A 135 -5.28 12.70 -26.23
C ILE A 135 -5.05 14.20 -26.09
N PRO A 136 -6.03 14.99 -25.64
CA PRO A 136 -5.84 16.42 -25.48
C PRO A 136 -4.71 16.75 -24.49
N LYS A 137 -3.78 17.63 -24.88
CA LYS A 137 -2.68 18.09 -24.01
C LYS A 137 -3.13 18.55 -22.63
N ALA A 138 -4.20 19.33 -22.57
CA ALA A 138 -4.77 19.80 -21.30
C ALA A 138 -5.17 18.64 -20.36
N LEU A 139 -5.60 17.50 -20.89
CA LEU A 139 -5.94 16.32 -20.10
C LEU A 139 -4.70 15.71 -19.44
N VAL A 140 -3.62 15.55 -20.20
CA VAL A 140 -2.34 14.98 -19.75
C VAL A 140 -1.75 15.82 -18.63
N ILE A 141 -1.67 17.13 -18.87
CA ILE A 141 -1.13 18.10 -17.91
C ILE A 141 -1.97 18.09 -16.63
N ARG A 142 -3.29 18.17 -16.75
CA ARG A 142 -4.19 18.16 -15.60
C ARG A 142 -4.06 16.88 -14.78
N LEU A 143 -3.99 15.71 -15.43
CA LEU A 143 -3.83 14.42 -14.73
C LEU A 143 -2.53 14.41 -13.93
N ARG A 144 -1.43 14.86 -14.55
CA ARG A 144 -0.13 14.91 -13.87
C ARG A 144 -0.17 15.82 -12.64
N SER A 145 -0.70 17.03 -12.76
CA SER A 145 -0.84 17.94 -11.61
C SER A 145 -1.75 17.38 -10.52
N SER A 146 -2.85 16.71 -10.89
CA SER A 146 -3.75 16.05 -9.94
C SER A 146 -3.05 14.92 -9.18
N LEU A 147 -2.21 14.14 -9.86
CA LEU A 147 -1.41 13.09 -9.23
C LEU A 147 -0.34 13.67 -8.31
N GLU A 148 0.40 14.69 -8.73
CA GLU A 148 1.39 15.36 -7.87
C GLU A 148 0.76 15.89 -6.58
N ALA A 149 -0.44 16.48 -6.68
CA ALA A 149 -1.21 16.94 -5.53
C ALA A 149 -1.70 15.77 -4.65
N ALA A 150 -2.15 14.66 -5.24
CA ALA A 150 -2.64 13.51 -4.51
C ALA A 150 -1.52 12.76 -3.75
N TYR A 151 -0.36 12.62 -4.37
CA TYR A 151 0.80 11.93 -3.81
C TYR A 151 1.68 12.85 -2.94
N GLY A 152 1.54 14.18 -3.07
CA GLY A 152 2.38 15.15 -2.36
C GLY A 152 3.86 15.08 -2.75
N ARG A 153 4.14 14.68 -4.01
CA ARG A 153 5.50 14.44 -4.51
C ARG A 153 5.66 14.99 -5.93
N ASP A 154 6.89 15.37 -6.26
CA ASP A 154 7.27 15.79 -7.60
C ASP A 154 7.30 14.59 -8.57
N LEU A 155 6.46 14.63 -9.61
CA LEU A 155 6.38 13.62 -10.66
C LEU A 155 6.88 14.19 -12.01
N SER A 156 7.74 15.21 -11.96
CA SER A 156 8.38 15.82 -13.14
C SER A 156 9.23 14.83 -13.97
N ALA A 157 9.68 13.73 -13.39
CA ALA A 157 10.50 12.71 -14.05
C ALA A 157 9.74 11.41 -14.40
N LEU A 158 8.41 11.41 -14.29
CA LEU A 158 7.53 10.30 -14.63
C LEU A 158 7.63 9.92 -16.12
N ILE A 159 7.37 8.65 -16.45
CA ILE A 159 7.13 8.15 -17.81
C ILE A 159 5.78 7.41 -17.89
N PRO A 160 5.17 7.24 -19.07
CA PRO A 160 3.83 6.63 -19.20
C PRO A 160 3.69 5.24 -18.57
N THR A 161 4.75 4.42 -18.62
CA THR A 161 4.77 3.04 -18.11
C THR A 161 5.08 2.93 -16.62
N ASP A 162 5.33 4.04 -15.93
CA ASP A 162 5.58 4.03 -14.50
C ASP A 162 4.30 3.65 -13.76
N ASN A 163 4.41 2.60 -12.94
CA ASN A 163 3.31 2.18 -12.07
C ASN A 163 3.30 3.00 -10.79
N LEU A 164 2.24 3.79 -10.61
CA LEU A 164 2.09 4.72 -9.50
C LEU A 164 1.78 4.03 -8.17
N PHE A 165 1.47 2.73 -8.15
CA PHE A 165 1.39 1.94 -6.91
C PHE A 165 2.72 1.85 -6.17
N TYR A 166 3.82 2.01 -6.89
CA TYR A 166 5.13 2.01 -6.28
C TYR A 166 5.58 3.41 -5.86
N ALA A 167 4.82 4.47 -6.17
CA ALA A 167 5.16 5.82 -5.72
C ALA A 167 4.93 6.00 -4.22
N ASP A 168 3.87 5.36 -3.71
CA ASP A 168 3.53 5.32 -2.30
C ASP A 168 2.71 4.07 -2.01
N SER A 169 3.23 3.19 -1.15
CA SER A 169 2.54 1.94 -0.82
C SER A 169 1.38 2.11 0.17
N GLU A 170 1.20 3.31 0.73
CA GLU A 170 0.08 3.64 1.61
C GLU A 170 -1.12 4.21 0.84
N ILE A 171 -0.94 4.57 -0.44
CA ILE A 171 -2.01 5.13 -1.26
C ILE A 171 -2.87 4.01 -1.86
N ASP A 172 -4.17 4.02 -1.52
CA ASP A 172 -5.17 3.17 -2.14
C ASP A 172 -5.51 3.71 -3.55
N LEU A 173 -5.42 2.83 -4.56
CA LEU A 173 -5.85 3.14 -5.93
C LEU A 173 -7.29 3.65 -5.95
N SER A 174 -8.16 3.04 -5.13
CA SER A 174 -9.57 3.36 -5.06
C SER A 174 -9.78 4.82 -4.68
N ASP A 175 -8.97 5.33 -3.75
CA ASP A 175 -8.99 6.73 -3.32
C ASP A 175 -8.46 7.65 -4.44
N VAL A 176 -7.41 7.25 -5.14
CA VAL A 176 -6.90 8.01 -6.30
C VAL A 176 -7.95 8.09 -7.39
N LEU A 177 -8.57 6.96 -7.76
CA LEU A 177 -9.62 6.90 -8.78
C LEU A 177 -10.87 7.69 -8.36
N PHE A 178 -11.23 7.68 -7.07
CA PHE A 178 -12.32 8.48 -6.54
C PHE A 178 -12.04 9.99 -6.63
N ARG A 179 -10.81 10.42 -6.33
CA ARG A 179 -10.40 11.82 -6.51
C ARG A 179 -10.39 12.21 -7.98
N LEU A 180 -9.87 11.35 -8.85
CA LEU A 180 -9.83 11.59 -10.29
C LEU A 180 -11.23 11.60 -10.91
N SER A 181 -12.15 10.75 -10.45
CA SER A 181 -13.53 10.74 -10.96
C SER A 181 -14.24 12.05 -10.66
N HIS A 182 -14.05 12.59 -9.46
CA HIS A 182 -14.60 13.89 -9.06
C HIS A 182 -13.91 15.05 -9.80
N GLU A 183 -12.59 15.02 -9.93
CA GLU A 183 -11.82 16.08 -10.60
C GLU A 183 -12.17 16.18 -12.09
N PHE A 184 -12.30 15.04 -12.78
CA PHE A 184 -12.54 14.99 -14.22
C PHE A 184 -14.02 14.90 -14.61
N ASP A 185 -14.93 14.87 -13.63
CA ASP A 185 -16.37 14.68 -13.83
C ASP A 185 -16.68 13.43 -14.68
N ILE A 186 -16.05 12.30 -14.32
CA ILE A 186 -16.21 11.02 -15.01
C ILE A 186 -16.71 9.95 -14.06
N VAL A 187 -17.43 8.96 -14.61
CA VAL A 187 -17.81 7.75 -13.87
C VAL A 187 -17.01 6.59 -14.44
N ILE A 188 -16.11 6.02 -13.62
CA ILE A 188 -15.31 4.85 -14.02
C ILE A 188 -16.05 3.58 -13.58
N PRO A 189 -16.56 2.75 -14.51
CA PRO A 189 -17.24 1.51 -14.16
C PRO A 189 -16.32 0.55 -13.41
N GLY A 190 -16.85 -0.16 -12.40
CA GLY A 190 -16.04 -1.07 -11.57
C GLY A 190 -15.30 -2.16 -12.35
N HIS A 191 -15.81 -2.60 -13.51
CA HIS A 191 -15.09 -3.56 -14.36
C HIS A 191 -13.85 -2.95 -15.04
N ARG A 192 -13.87 -1.65 -15.36
CA ARG A 192 -12.69 -0.94 -15.89
C ARG A 192 -11.68 -0.66 -14.79
N GLN A 193 -12.13 -0.38 -13.56
CA GLN A 193 -11.23 -0.19 -12.42
C GLN A 193 -10.31 -1.39 -12.20
N LYS A 194 -10.84 -2.62 -12.33
CA LYS A 194 -10.06 -3.86 -12.23
C LYS A 194 -9.06 -4.09 -13.37
N ALA A 195 -9.27 -3.43 -14.51
CA ALA A 195 -8.39 -3.54 -15.68
C ALA A 195 -7.24 -2.53 -15.64
N LEU A 196 -7.25 -1.59 -14.69
CA LEU A 196 -6.19 -0.61 -14.52
C LEU A 196 -4.97 -1.26 -13.89
N ASP A 197 -3.83 -1.17 -14.57
CA ASP A 197 -2.55 -1.66 -14.10
C ASP A 197 -1.81 -0.68 -13.16
N GLY A 198 -2.37 0.53 -12.96
CA GLY A 198 -1.80 1.60 -12.14
C GLY A 198 -0.74 2.45 -12.84
N THR A 199 -0.47 2.19 -14.12
CA THR A 199 0.41 3.04 -14.91
C THR A 199 -0.21 4.40 -15.21
N PHE A 200 0.62 5.42 -15.39
CA PHE A 200 0.13 6.74 -15.79
C PHE A 200 -0.67 6.67 -17.12
N ASP A 201 -0.21 5.87 -18.08
CA ASP A 201 -0.88 5.70 -19.37
C ASP A 201 -2.26 5.05 -19.25
N SER A 202 -2.41 4.01 -18.41
CA SER A 202 -3.70 3.34 -18.24
C SER A 202 -4.73 4.24 -17.58
N LEU A 203 -4.33 5.03 -16.57
CA LEU A 203 -5.18 6.04 -15.96
C LEU A 203 -5.61 7.10 -16.98
N LEU A 204 -4.67 7.61 -17.77
CA LEU A 204 -4.94 8.65 -18.76
C LEU A 204 -5.91 8.17 -19.84
N ARG A 205 -5.71 6.97 -20.38
CA ARG A 205 -6.61 6.38 -21.37
C ARG A 205 -8.00 6.15 -20.80
N CYS A 206 -8.09 5.65 -19.57
CA CYS A 206 -9.37 5.43 -18.90
C CYS A 206 -10.16 6.74 -18.75
N ILE A 207 -9.50 7.82 -18.37
CA ILE A 207 -10.10 9.16 -18.29
C ILE A 207 -10.53 9.64 -19.68
N ALA A 208 -9.64 9.56 -20.67
CA ALA A 208 -9.92 10.03 -22.04
C ALA A 208 -11.14 9.31 -22.66
N GLU A 209 -11.22 7.98 -22.50
CA GLU A 209 -12.34 7.17 -22.95
C GLU A 209 -13.64 7.57 -22.25
N SER A 210 -13.61 7.70 -20.92
CA SER A 210 -14.79 8.06 -20.12
C SER A 210 -15.30 9.47 -20.44
N SER A 211 -14.41 10.45 -20.64
CA SER A 211 -14.77 11.80 -21.08
C SER A 211 -15.38 11.78 -22.49
N SER A 212 -14.93 10.89 -23.38
CA SER A 212 -15.51 10.75 -24.72
C SER A 212 -16.94 10.18 -24.70
N GLU A 213 -17.22 9.25 -23.77
CA GLU A 213 -18.53 8.63 -23.57
C GLU A 213 -19.54 9.61 -22.95
N ALA A 214 -19.11 10.43 -22.00
CA ALA A 214 -19.92 11.50 -21.41
C ALA A 214 -20.38 12.51 -22.48
N ASN A 215 -19.46 12.93 -23.35
CA ASN A 215 -19.75 13.85 -24.45
C ASN A 215 -20.70 13.27 -25.51
N LYS A 216 -20.74 11.95 -25.69
CA LYS A 216 -21.69 11.28 -26.60
C LYS A 216 -23.09 11.19 -25.99
N SER A 217 -23.17 10.99 -24.67
CA SER A 217 -24.45 10.80 -23.97
C SER A 217 -25.23 12.11 -23.79
N GLY A 218 -24.54 13.24 -23.62
CA GLY A 218 -25.17 14.57 -23.47
C GLY A 218 -25.75 15.19 -24.75
N LYS A 219 -25.73 14.48 -25.89
CA LYS A 219 -26.27 14.96 -27.18
C LYS A 219 -27.59 14.30 -27.59
N GLN A 220 -28.23 13.55 -26.69
CA GLN A 220 -29.59 13.02 -26.87
C GLN A 220 -30.64 14.00 -26.36
#